data_AF-A0A3M6KE21-F1
#
_entry.id   AF-A0A3M6KE21-F1
#
_cell.length_a   1.000
_cell.length_b   1.000
_cell.length_c   1.000
_cell.angle_alpha   90.00
_cell.angle_beta   90.00
_cell.angle_gamma   90.00
#
_symmetry.space_group_name_H-M   'P 1'
#
loop_
_entity.id
_entity.type
_entity.pdbx_description
1 polymer ?
#
loop_
_entity_poly.entity_id
_entity_poly.type
_entity_poly.pdbx_seq_one_letter_code
_entity_poly.pdbx_strand_id
1 'polypeptide(L)'
;MKIASIFLISLVLLLVQPSYGQEKELDMELEVSDEDKIIIFGGFAVAVIGLFLFLARDVILRRKTTYDKEELESKKDKTNEKYHSDWGDDYEEIGTRRNTVKDKEFRDAARNDELPNYYEVLGVSRDATQGEIKKSFRELAKKTHPDRTKEDSEEEMSKLNKAYEVLSDKDSRERYDKYFVD
;
A
#
# COMPACT_ATOMS: atom_id res chain seq x y z
N MET A 1 19.56 14.26 -5.86
CA MET A 1 20.36 13.13 -5.33
C MET A 1 21.86 13.41 -5.22
N LYS A 2 22.50 14.19 -6.11
CA LYS A 2 23.96 14.43 -6.05
C LYS A 2 24.45 15.28 -4.87
N ILE A 3 23.64 16.23 -4.39
CA ILE A 3 24.02 17.14 -3.28
C ILE A 3 24.04 16.40 -1.92
N ALA A 4 23.17 15.41 -1.73
CA ALA A 4 23.10 14.62 -0.51
C ALA A 4 24.34 13.70 -0.35
N SER A 5 24.87 13.14 -1.44
CA SER A 5 26.08 12.32 -1.38
C SER A 5 27.35 13.12 -1.05
N ILE A 6 27.45 14.38 -1.49
CA ILE A 6 28.60 15.24 -1.17
C ILE A 6 28.60 15.61 0.32
N PHE A 7 27.43 15.90 0.88
CA PHE A 7 27.28 16.14 2.33
C PHE A 7 27.64 14.91 3.16
N LEU A 8 27.29 13.71 2.70
CA LEU A 8 27.58 12.47 3.41
C LEU A 8 29.09 12.14 3.42
N ILE A 9 29.79 12.41 2.31
CA ILE A 9 31.25 12.24 2.22
C ILE A 9 31.99 13.30 3.08
N SER A 10 31.50 14.55 3.10
CA SER A 10 32.05 15.61 3.95
C SER A 10 31.89 15.32 5.44
N LEU A 11 30.79 14.68 5.85
CA LEU A 11 30.53 14.33 7.25
C LEU A 11 31.44 13.19 7.72
N VAL A 12 31.72 12.22 6.85
CA VAL A 12 32.63 11.10 7.13
C VAL A 12 34.08 11.56 7.27
N LEU A 13 34.50 12.58 6.50
CA LEU A 13 35.87 13.11 6.59
C LEU A 13 36.12 13.88 7.91
N LEU A 14 35.09 14.46 8.52
CA LEU A 14 35.22 15.19 9.79
C LEU A 14 35.36 14.25 11.01
N LEU A 15 34.86 13.01 10.89
CA LEU A 15 34.87 12.01 11.96
C LEU A 15 36.18 11.20 12.04
N VAL A 16 37.05 11.31 11.05
CA VAL A 16 38.37 10.65 11.06
C VAL A 16 39.43 11.63 11.55
N GLN A 17 39.50 11.85 12.86
CA GLN A 17 40.67 12.47 13.49
C GLN A 17 41.75 11.38 13.66
N PRO A 18 42.99 11.54 13.15
CA PRO A 18 44.06 10.59 13.40
C PRO A 18 44.50 10.72 14.86
N SER A 19 44.22 9.73 15.69
CA SER A 19 44.81 9.63 17.02
C SER A 19 46.28 9.20 16.88
N TYR A 20 47.20 10.12 17.14
CA TYR A 20 48.60 9.76 17.35
C TYR A 20 48.68 8.99 18.68
N GLY A 21 48.83 7.67 18.60
CA GLY A 21 49.01 6.81 19.76
C GLY A 21 50.31 7.14 20.49
N GLN A 22 50.20 7.71 21.69
CA GLN A 22 51.28 7.67 22.67
C GLN A 22 51.25 6.32 23.36
N GLU A 23 52.22 5.45 23.08
CA GLU A 23 52.53 4.30 23.92
C GLU A 23 53.12 4.80 25.24
N LYS A 24 52.27 4.99 26.24
CA LYS A 24 52.67 4.95 27.64
C LYS A 24 51.65 4.10 28.36
N GLU A 25 52.10 2.97 28.92
CA GLU A 25 51.35 2.25 29.95
C GLU A 25 50.90 3.26 31.01
N LEU A 26 49.61 3.53 31.03
CA LEU A 26 48.92 4.28 32.07
C LEU A 26 47.69 3.44 32.39
N ASP A 27 47.58 3.03 33.64
CA ASP A 27 46.41 2.38 34.20
C ASP A 27 45.15 3.08 33.65
N MET A 28 44.31 2.33 32.91
CA MET A 28 43.07 2.86 32.34
C MET A 28 42.03 3.06 33.45
N GLU A 29 42.26 4.04 34.33
CA GLU A 29 41.16 4.76 34.94
C GLU A 29 40.63 5.74 33.88
N LEU A 30 39.49 5.41 33.29
CA LEU A 30 38.73 6.30 32.40
C LEU A 30 38.22 7.50 33.22
N GLU A 31 39.10 8.47 33.48
CA GLU A 31 38.70 9.77 33.99
C GLU A 31 38.04 10.57 32.87
N VAL A 32 36.72 10.37 32.71
CA VAL A 32 35.92 11.18 31.78
C VAL A 32 35.80 12.58 32.37
N SER A 33 36.43 13.57 31.70
CA SER A 33 36.31 14.97 32.05
C SER A 33 34.84 15.40 32.03
N ASP A 34 34.44 16.30 32.93
CA ASP A 34 33.06 16.79 32.97
C ASP A 34 32.65 17.49 31.65
N GLU A 35 33.61 18.04 30.92
CA GLU A 35 33.41 18.58 29.57
C GLU A 35 33.02 17.49 28.54
N ASP A 36 33.69 16.34 28.58
CA ASP A 36 33.39 15.19 27.70
C ASP A 36 32.01 14.60 28.00
N LYS A 37 31.63 14.55 29.29
CA LYS A 37 30.28 14.14 29.69
C LYS A 37 29.23 15.07 29.08
N ILE A 38 29.43 16.39 29.17
CA ILE A 38 28.49 17.37 28.61
C ILE A 38 28.34 17.18 27.10
N ILE A 39 29.44 16.94 26.37
CA ILE A 39 29.40 16.71 24.92
C ILE A 39 28.65 15.41 24.59
N ILE A 40 28.93 14.31 25.31
CA ILE A 40 28.27 13.01 25.09
C ILE A 40 26.77 13.09 25.41
N PHE A 41 26.41 13.68 26.56
CA PHE A 41 25.00 13.85 26.94
C PHE A 41 24.26 14.79 26.00
N GLY A 42 24.89 15.88 25.55
CA GLY A 42 24.32 16.79 24.56
C GLY A 42 24.07 16.10 23.22
N GLY A 43 25.03 15.35 22.71
CA GLY A 43 24.89 14.56 21.48
C GLY A 43 23.80 13.50 21.58
N PHE A 44 23.74 12.79 22.71
CA PHE A 44 22.71 11.78 22.97
C PHE A 44 21.31 12.41 23.03
N ALA A 45 21.15 13.55 23.70
CA ALA A 45 19.88 14.26 23.77
C ALA A 45 19.36 14.68 22.37
N VAL A 46 20.24 15.21 21.52
CA VAL A 46 19.89 15.57 20.13
C VAL A 46 19.49 14.35 19.32
N ALA A 47 20.20 13.22 19.47
CA ALA A 47 19.88 11.97 18.79
C ALA A 47 18.50 11.42 19.21
N VAL A 48 18.19 11.45 20.50
CA VAL A 48 16.87 11.02 21.02
C VAL A 48 15.75 11.92 20.49
N ILE A 49 15.93 13.24 20.52
CA ILE A 49 14.94 14.18 19.97
C ILE A 49 14.74 13.94 18.47
N GLY A 50 15.82 13.72 17.72
CA GLY A 50 15.75 13.39 16.29
C GLY A 50 14.98 12.09 16.01
N LEU A 51 15.21 11.05 16.83
CA LEU A 51 14.47 9.79 16.74
C LEU A 51 12.97 9.98 17.01
N PHE A 52 12.61 10.74 18.05
CA PHE A 52 11.22 11.06 18.34
C PHE A 52 10.54 11.82 17.20
N LEU A 53 11.21 12.82 16.64
CA LEU A 53 10.70 13.57 15.48
C LEU A 53 10.58 12.69 14.23
N PHE A 54 11.50 11.74 14.03
CA PHE A 54 11.44 10.78 12.92
C PHE A 54 10.26 9.82 13.06
N LEU A 55 10.03 9.26 14.26
CA LEU A 55 8.89 8.39 14.54
C LEU A 55 7.56 9.15 14.47
N ALA A 56 7.53 10.38 15.01
CA ALA A 56 6.34 11.24 14.97
C ALA A 56 6.10 11.90 13.61
N ARG A 57 7.04 11.79 12.65
CA ARG A 57 6.95 12.43 11.34
C ARG A 57 5.64 12.08 10.64
N ASP A 58 5.28 10.81 10.67
CA ASP A 58 4.10 10.32 9.96
C ASP A 58 2.79 10.68 10.68
N VAL A 59 2.84 10.89 11.99
CA VAL A 59 1.70 11.35 12.80
C VAL A 59 1.45 12.85 12.59
N ILE A 60 2.50 13.67 12.59
CA ILE A 60 2.39 15.13 12.49
C ILE A 60 2.17 15.58 11.05
N LEU A 61 2.82 14.94 10.07
CA LEU A 61 2.69 15.27 8.65
C LEU A 61 1.66 14.42 7.91
N ARG A 62 0.80 13.69 8.64
CA ARG A 62 -0.28 12.92 8.03
C ARG A 62 -1.17 13.87 7.24
N ARG A 63 -1.26 13.66 5.92
CA ARG A 63 -2.22 14.39 5.10
C ARG A 63 -3.61 13.90 5.48
N LYS A 64 -4.45 14.81 5.97
CA LYS A 64 -5.87 14.54 6.21
C LYS A 64 -6.51 14.00 4.94
N THR A 65 -7.14 12.83 5.04
CA THR A 65 -7.89 12.23 3.93
C THR A 65 -9.15 13.03 3.64
N THR A 66 -9.85 12.74 2.55
CA THR A 66 -11.18 13.29 2.24
C THR A 66 -12.17 13.03 3.37
N TYR A 67 -12.16 11.81 3.92
CA TYR A 67 -12.97 11.41 5.08
C TYR A 67 -12.69 12.26 6.33
N ASP A 68 -11.44 12.62 6.61
CA ASP A 68 -11.09 13.47 7.77
C ASP A 68 -11.68 14.89 7.66
N LYS A 69 -11.87 15.40 6.44
CA LYS A 69 -12.36 16.75 6.17
C LYS A 69 -13.88 16.85 6.17
N GLU A 70 -14.59 15.75 5.90
CA GLU A 70 -16.06 15.74 5.86
C GLU A 70 -16.68 15.60 7.26
N GLU A 71 -17.77 16.32 7.49
CA GLU A 71 -18.51 16.30 8.76
C GLU A 71 -19.68 15.31 8.66
N LEU A 72 -19.36 14.02 8.72
CA LEU A 72 -20.33 12.92 8.59
C LEU A 72 -20.99 12.59 9.94
N GLU A 73 -22.28 12.25 9.93
CA GLU A 73 -23.02 11.80 11.12
C GLU A 73 -22.41 10.54 11.74
N SER A 74 -21.72 9.72 10.95
CA SER A 74 -20.96 8.55 11.42
C SER A 74 -19.89 8.92 12.46
N LYS A 75 -19.33 10.14 12.43
CA LYS A 75 -18.34 10.58 13.43
C LYS A 75 -18.95 10.86 14.82
N LYS A 76 -20.28 10.99 14.93
CA LYS A 76 -20.97 11.29 16.19
C LYS A 76 -21.27 10.03 17.02
N ASP A 77 -21.22 8.85 16.42
CA ASP A 77 -21.61 7.61 17.07
C ASP A 77 -20.39 6.80 17.56
N LYS A 78 -20.32 6.54 18.87
CA LYS A 78 -19.18 5.87 19.54
C LYS A 78 -18.96 4.41 19.11
N THR A 79 -19.89 3.84 18.35
CA THR A 79 -19.89 2.44 17.93
C THR A 79 -18.98 2.18 16.71
N ASN A 80 -18.55 3.23 16.00
CA ASN A 80 -17.73 3.09 14.78
C ASN A 80 -16.28 2.64 15.03
N GLU A 81 -15.72 2.88 16.22
CA GLU A 81 -14.37 2.40 16.55
C GLU A 81 -14.30 0.87 16.68
N LYS A 82 -15.44 0.17 16.84
CA LYS A 82 -15.47 -1.27 17.11
C LYS A 82 -15.20 -2.14 15.87
N TYR A 83 -15.36 -1.61 14.66
CA TYR A 83 -15.29 -2.41 13.42
C TYR A 83 -14.25 -1.89 12.41
N HIS A 84 -13.34 -1.00 12.82
CA HIS A 84 -12.15 -0.67 12.02
C HIS A 84 -10.94 -1.40 12.61
N SER A 85 -10.97 -2.73 12.54
CA SER A 85 -9.73 -3.50 12.50
C SER A 85 -9.03 -3.19 11.19
N ASP A 86 -7.71 -3.07 11.23
CA ASP A 86 -6.71 -2.92 10.16
C ASP A 86 -6.84 -3.93 8.97
N TRP A 87 -7.88 -4.76 8.97
CA TRP A 87 -8.33 -5.66 7.90
C TRP A 87 -9.28 -4.98 6.91
N GLY A 88 -9.15 -3.65 6.76
CA GLY A 88 -10.05 -2.81 5.99
C GLY A 88 -9.40 -2.06 4.82
N ASP A 89 -8.07 -2.08 4.76
CA ASP A 89 -7.30 -1.27 3.82
C ASP A 89 -6.95 -2.04 2.53
N ASP A 90 -7.26 -3.33 2.44
CA ASP A 90 -7.12 -4.16 1.25
C ASP A 90 -8.30 -4.07 0.28
N TYR A 91 -9.38 -3.36 0.66
CA TYR A 91 -10.37 -2.78 -0.26
C TYR A 91 -10.02 -1.30 -0.52
N GLU A 92 -8.76 -1.05 -0.89
CA GLU A 92 -8.27 0.23 -1.36
C GLU A 92 -9.17 0.77 -2.48
N GLU A 93 -9.95 1.80 -2.13
CA GLU A 93 -10.44 2.91 -2.94
C GLU A 93 -10.21 2.74 -4.46
N ILE A 94 -11.22 2.20 -5.16
CA ILE A 94 -11.31 2.22 -6.64
C ILE A 94 -11.43 3.69 -7.06
N GLY A 95 -10.28 4.33 -7.28
CA GLY A 95 -10.24 5.70 -7.77
C GLY A 95 -9.10 6.49 -7.18
N THR A 96 -7.87 6.30 -7.70
CA THR A 96 -6.89 7.38 -8.03
C THR A 96 -5.47 6.87 -8.27
N ARG A 97 -5.14 5.61 -7.98
CA ARG A 97 -3.81 5.05 -8.35
C ARG A 97 -3.81 4.53 -9.78
N ARG A 98 -3.42 5.37 -10.75
CA ARG A 98 -3.31 5.03 -12.20
C ARG A 98 -2.32 3.90 -12.57
N ASN A 99 -1.72 3.23 -11.59
CA ASN A 99 -0.61 2.29 -11.76
C ASN A 99 -0.65 1.18 -10.69
N THR A 100 -1.80 0.57 -10.45
CA THR A 100 -1.81 -0.68 -9.67
C THR A 100 -1.21 -1.82 -10.51
N VAL A 101 -0.70 -2.87 -9.86
CA VAL A 101 -0.19 -4.07 -10.57
C VAL A 101 -1.29 -4.68 -11.45
N LYS A 102 -2.54 -4.70 -10.94
CA LYS A 102 -3.74 -5.13 -11.67
C LYS A 102 -3.96 -4.33 -12.97
N ASP A 103 -3.79 -3.01 -12.95
CA ASP A 103 -3.92 -2.18 -14.16
C ASP A 103 -2.88 -2.52 -15.23
N LYS A 104 -1.66 -2.85 -14.81
CA LYS A 104 -0.58 -3.22 -15.73
C LYS A 104 -0.86 -4.58 -16.38
N GLU A 105 -1.26 -5.57 -15.58
CA GLU A 105 -1.66 -6.90 -16.08
C GLU A 105 -2.81 -6.79 -17.10
N PHE A 106 -3.82 -5.96 -16.82
CA PHE A 106 -4.92 -5.71 -17.73
C PHE A 106 -4.46 -5.10 -19.07
N ARG A 107 -3.59 -4.08 -19.03
CA ARG A 107 -3.06 -3.43 -20.24
C ARG A 107 -2.19 -4.38 -21.07
N ASP A 108 -1.36 -5.18 -20.41
CA ASP A 108 -0.48 -6.15 -21.07
C ASP A 108 -1.31 -7.27 -21.71
N ALA A 109 -2.34 -7.79 -21.04
CA ALA A 109 -3.28 -8.74 -21.61
C ALA A 109 -4.04 -8.16 -22.81
N ALA A 110 -4.47 -6.90 -22.76
CA ALA A 110 -5.19 -6.24 -23.85
C ALA A 110 -4.32 -5.99 -25.07
N ARG A 111 -3.05 -5.72 -24.84
CA ARG A 111 -2.07 -5.58 -25.92
C ARG A 111 -1.77 -6.92 -26.59
N ASN A 112 -1.80 -8.01 -25.84
CA ASN A 112 -1.46 -9.36 -26.33
C ASN A 112 -2.67 -10.12 -26.89
N ASP A 113 -3.87 -9.50 -26.93
CA ASP A 113 -5.12 -10.15 -27.36
C ASP A 113 -5.53 -11.37 -26.50
N GLU A 114 -5.09 -11.38 -25.24
CA GLU A 114 -5.36 -12.45 -24.28
C GLU A 114 -6.52 -12.10 -23.33
N LEU A 115 -7.34 -11.09 -23.64
CA LEU A 115 -8.46 -10.73 -22.77
C LEU A 115 -9.55 -11.81 -22.83
N PRO A 116 -9.91 -12.43 -21.68
CA PRO A 116 -11.06 -13.31 -21.65
C PRO A 116 -12.33 -12.51 -21.93
N ASN A 117 -13.27 -13.11 -22.65
CA ASN A 117 -14.61 -12.56 -22.81
C ASN A 117 -15.38 -12.67 -21.48
N TYR A 118 -15.45 -11.59 -20.72
CA TYR A 118 -16.10 -11.58 -19.41
C TYR A 118 -17.62 -11.69 -19.50
N TYR A 119 -18.22 -11.28 -20.62
CA TYR A 119 -19.65 -11.44 -20.87
C TYR A 119 -20.01 -12.92 -21.05
N GLU A 120 -19.18 -13.67 -21.79
CA GLU A 120 -19.32 -15.12 -21.94
C GLU A 120 -19.09 -15.87 -20.63
N VAL A 121 -18.07 -15.47 -19.84
CA VAL A 121 -17.81 -16.07 -18.52
C VAL A 121 -19.01 -15.93 -17.57
N LEU A 122 -19.70 -14.79 -17.62
CA LEU A 122 -20.92 -14.56 -16.83
C LEU A 122 -22.20 -15.07 -17.53
N GLY A 123 -22.11 -15.54 -18.77
CA GLY A 123 -23.25 -15.98 -19.57
C GLY A 123 -24.30 -14.89 -19.81
N VAL A 124 -23.89 -13.62 -19.90
CA VAL A 124 -24.78 -12.47 -20.12
C VAL A 124 -24.50 -11.80 -21.47
N SER A 125 -25.49 -11.10 -22.01
CA SER A 125 -25.30 -10.27 -23.20
C SER A 125 -24.47 -9.02 -22.86
N ARG A 126 -23.80 -8.44 -23.87
CA ARG A 126 -23.12 -7.14 -23.76
C ARG A 126 -24.08 -6.00 -23.42
N ASP A 127 -25.37 -6.15 -23.72
CA ASP A 127 -26.41 -5.17 -23.38
C ASP A 127 -27.01 -5.40 -21.98
N ALA A 128 -26.51 -6.38 -21.23
CA ALA A 128 -27.04 -6.71 -19.91
C ALA A 128 -26.92 -5.54 -18.93
N THR A 129 -27.97 -5.35 -18.15
CA THR A 129 -28.03 -4.37 -17.07
C THR A 129 -27.16 -4.83 -15.89
N GLN A 130 -26.71 -3.89 -15.05
CA GLN A 130 -25.97 -4.23 -13.82
C GLN A 130 -26.76 -5.19 -12.91
N GLY A 131 -28.09 -5.09 -12.90
CA GLY A 131 -28.95 -6.01 -12.16
C GLY A 131 -28.87 -7.46 -12.65
N GLU A 132 -28.83 -7.65 -13.97
CA GLU A 132 -28.71 -8.98 -14.60
C GLU A 132 -27.32 -9.56 -14.41
N ILE A 133 -26.26 -8.75 -14.55
CA ILE A 133 -24.87 -9.13 -14.28
C ILE A 133 -24.74 -9.65 -12.83
N LYS A 134 -25.27 -8.89 -11.87
CA LYS A 134 -25.25 -9.28 -10.45
C LYS A 134 -26.08 -10.53 -10.17
N LYS A 135 -27.22 -10.70 -10.84
CA LYS A 135 -28.06 -11.88 -10.69
C LYS A 135 -27.34 -13.12 -11.23
N SER A 136 -26.80 -13.05 -12.45
CA SER A 136 -26.07 -14.16 -13.08
C SER A 136 -24.86 -14.57 -12.26
N PHE A 137 -24.04 -13.60 -11.82
CA PHE A 137 -22.90 -13.86 -10.94
C PHE A 137 -23.31 -14.64 -9.68
N ARG A 138 -24.39 -14.23 -8.99
CA ARG A 138 -24.87 -14.92 -7.78
C ARG A 138 -25.36 -16.34 -8.05
N GLU A 139 -25.92 -16.60 -9.23
CA GLU A 139 -26.38 -17.93 -9.62
C GLU A 139 -25.21 -18.84 -9.99
N LEU A 140 -24.23 -18.33 -10.74
CA LEU A 140 -23.01 -19.05 -11.12
C LEU A 140 -22.11 -19.31 -9.92
N ALA A 141 -21.86 -18.31 -9.07
CA ALA A 141 -21.04 -18.44 -7.86
C ALA A 141 -21.56 -19.56 -6.93
N LYS A 142 -22.89 -19.72 -6.83
CA LYS A 142 -23.49 -20.80 -6.04
C LYS A 142 -23.30 -22.19 -6.66
N LYS A 143 -23.14 -22.28 -7.98
CA LYS A 143 -22.95 -23.53 -8.72
C LYS A 143 -21.47 -23.93 -8.74
N THR A 144 -20.58 -22.95 -8.87
CA THR A 144 -19.13 -23.12 -8.98
C THR A 144 -18.42 -23.05 -7.62
N HIS A 145 -19.15 -22.91 -6.50
CA HIS A 145 -18.51 -22.84 -5.19
C HIS A 145 -17.71 -24.13 -4.88
N PRO A 146 -16.44 -24.04 -4.45
CA PRO A 146 -15.56 -25.21 -4.26
C PRO A 146 -16.06 -26.20 -3.20
N ASP A 147 -16.88 -25.72 -2.27
CA ASP A 147 -17.57 -26.56 -1.28
C ASP A 147 -18.60 -27.53 -1.91
N ARG A 148 -19.08 -27.23 -3.12
CA ARG A 148 -20.10 -28.03 -3.83
C ARG A 148 -19.53 -28.84 -4.99
N THR A 149 -18.39 -28.42 -5.55
CA THR A 149 -17.79 -29.02 -6.76
C THR A 149 -16.28 -29.14 -6.56
N LYS A 150 -15.73 -30.35 -6.61
CA LYS A 150 -14.30 -30.62 -6.35
C LYS A 150 -13.41 -30.44 -7.60
N GLU A 151 -12.14 -30.13 -7.31
CA GLU A 151 -10.90 -30.10 -8.12
C GLU A 151 -10.73 -29.05 -9.23
N ASP A 152 -11.76 -28.64 -9.98
CA ASP A 152 -11.59 -27.61 -11.06
C ASP A 152 -12.36 -26.29 -10.82
N SER A 153 -13.06 -26.19 -9.70
CA SER A 153 -13.97 -25.07 -9.39
C SER A 153 -13.25 -23.78 -8.97
N GLU A 154 -12.02 -23.87 -8.48
CA GLU A 154 -11.27 -22.70 -7.99
C GLU A 154 -10.87 -21.77 -9.14
N GLU A 155 -10.39 -22.34 -10.26
CA GLU A 155 -10.02 -21.55 -11.44
C GLU A 155 -11.24 -20.90 -12.10
N GLU A 156 -12.34 -21.65 -12.23
CA GLU A 156 -13.60 -21.13 -12.77
C GLU A 156 -14.18 -20.02 -11.88
N MET A 157 -14.16 -20.21 -10.56
CA MET A 157 -14.62 -19.21 -9.61
C MET A 157 -13.73 -17.95 -9.66
N SER A 158 -12.41 -18.12 -9.82
CA SER A 158 -11.48 -17.00 -10.00
C SER A 158 -11.80 -16.20 -11.27
N LYS A 159 -12.05 -16.88 -12.40
CA LYS A 159 -12.47 -16.23 -13.65
C LYS A 159 -13.80 -15.50 -13.49
N LEU A 160 -14.77 -16.12 -12.81
CA LEU A 160 -16.08 -15.55 -12.53
C LEU A 160 -15.99 -14.26 -11.68
N ASN A 161 -15.15 -14.29 -10.64
CA ASN A 161 -14.90 -13.14 -9.78
C ASN A 161 -14.25 -11.98 -10.54
N LYS A 162 -13.24 -12.27 -11.37
CA LYS A 162 -12.59 -11.26 -12.23
C LYS A 162 -13.58 -10.62 -13.22
N ALA A 163 -14.41 -11.45 -13.86
CA ALA A 163 -15.45 -10.96 -14.77
C ALA A 163 -16.44 -10.03 -14.07
N TYR A 164 -16.88 -10.39 -12.86
CA TYR A 164 -17.79 -9.55 -12.08
C TYR A 164 -17.11 -8.28 -11.57
N GLU A 165 -15.84 -8.33 -11.12
CA GLU A 165 -15.07 -7.14 -10.69
C GLU A 165 -15.02 -6.09 -11.82
N VAL A 166 -14.76 -6.51 -13.06
CA VAL A 166 -14.67 -5.61 -14.21
C VAL A 166 -16.03 -5.11 -14.68
N LEU A 167 -17.05 -5.99 -14.76
CA LEU A 167 -18.35 -5.66 -15.35
C LEU A 167 -19.38 -5.06 -14.36
N SER A 168 -19.16 -5.21 -13.05
CA SER A 168 -20.09 -4.70 -12.03
C SER A 168 -20.05 -3.17 -11.91
N ASP A 169 -18.87 -2.58 -12.05
CA ASP A 169 -18.66 -1.14 -12.02
C ASP A 169 -18.75 -0.53 -13.42
N LYS A 170 -19.42 0.63 -13.52
CA LYS A 170 -19.68 1.27 -14.81
C LYS A 170 -18.39 1.76 -15.46
N ASP A 171 -17.53 2.44 -14.71
CA ASP A 171 -16.29 2.99 -15.24
C ASP A 171 -15.33 1.88 -15.68
N SER A 172 -15.31 0.78 -14.92
CA SER A 172 -14.48 -0.40 -15.22
C SER A 172 -14.96 -1.15 -16.45
N ARG A 173 -16.28 -1.30 -16.61
CA ARG A 173 -16.90 -1.86 -17.81
C ARG A 173 -16.62 -1.02 -19.05
N GLU A 174 -16.76 0.30 -18.97
CA GLU A 174 -16.45 1.20 -20.10
C GLU A 174 -14.99 1.11 -20.53
N ARG A 175 -14.06 0.97 -19.57
CA ARG A 175 -12.65 0.72 -19.89
C ARG A 175 -12.47 -0.63 -20.58
N TYR A 176 -13.10 -1.68 -20.08
CA TYR A 176 -13.05 -3.01 -20.68
C TYR A 176 -13.57 -2.99 -22.12
N ASP A 177 -14.76 -2.44 -22.33
CA ASP A 177 -15.41 -2.35 -23.65
C ASP A 177 -14.59 -1.53 -24.65
N LYS A 178 -13.71 -0.63 -24.19
CA LYS A 178 -12.81 0.14 -25.05
C LYS A 178 -11.62 -0.66 -25.59
N TYR A 179 -11.14 -1.64 -24.82
CA TYR A 179 -10.01 -2.49 -25.19
C TYR A 179 -10.45 -3.84 -25.77
N PHE A 180 -11.67 -4.27 -25.47
CA PHE A 180 -12.26 -5.47 -26.02
C PHE A 180 -12.67 -5.23 -27.47
N VAL A 181 -12.07 -5.98 -28.39
CA VAL A 181 -12.39 -5.95 -29.83
C VAL A 181 -12.98 -7.31 -30.18
N ASP A 182 -14.24 -7.34 -30.65
CA ASP A 182 -14.94 -8.55 -31.14
C ASP A 182 -14.32 -9.10 -32.44
#